data_AF-A0A948QCT6-F1
#
_entry.id   AF-A0A948QCT6-F1
#
_cell.length_a   1.000
_cell.length_b   1.000
_cell.length_c   1.000
_cell.angle_alpha   90.00
_cell.angle_beta   90.00
_cell.angle_gamma   90.00
#
_symmetry.space_group_name_H-M   'P 1'
#
loop_
_entity.id
_entity.type
_entity.pdbx_description
1 polymer ?
#
loop_
_entity_poly.entity_id
_entity_poly.type
_entity_poly.pdbx_seq_one_letter_code
_entity_poly.pdbx_strand_id
1 'polypeptide(L)' 'MVQAYCMKCRSKKEMKDPKSITMKNGKPATQGTCPSCGTKMFRIGKA' A
#
# COMPACT_ATOMS: atom_id res chain seq x y z
N MET A 1 2.46 -6.85 9.41
CA MET A 1 1.87 -6.92 8.05
C MET A 1 1.25 -5.56 7.73
N VAL A 2 1.50 -5.01 6.53
CA VAL A 2 1.03 -3.66 6.19
C VAL A 2 -0.37 -3.74 5.59
N GLN A 3 -1.38 -3.36 6.37
CA GLN A 3 -2.76 -3.31 5.88
C GLN A 3 -3.00 -2.04 5.08
N ALA A 4 -3.54 -2.15 3.88
CA ALA A 4 -4.01 -1.02 3.10
C ALA A 4 -5.48 -1.19 2.72
N TYR A 5 -6.15 -0.06 2.52
CA TYR A 5 -7.52 -0.07 2.04
C TYR A 5 -7.51 -0.20 0.52
N CYS A 6 -8.07 -1.29 0.02
CA CYS A 6 -8.23 -1.47 -1.42
C CYS A 6 -9.52 -0.78 -1.87
N MET A 7 -9.42 0.30 -2.63
CA MET A 7 -10.61 0.99 -3.15
C MET A 7 -11.46 0.12 -4.07
N LYS A 8 -10.85 -0.81 -4.83
CA LYS A 8 -11.61 -1.76 -5.67
C LYS A 8 -12.40 -2.76 -4.84
N CYS A 9 -11.79 -3.31 -3.80
CA CYS A 9 -12.45 -4.31 -2.96
C CYS A 9 -13.22 -3.70 -1.78
N ARG A 10 -13.19 -2.37 -1.63
CA ARG A 10 -13.78 -1.59 -0.54
C ARG A 10 -13.55 -2.20 0.85
N SER A 11 -12.37 -2.80 1.03
CA SER A 11 -12.01 -3.56 2.22
C SER A 11 -10.55 -3.30 2.58
N LYS A 12 -10.26 -3.35 3.88
CA LYS A 12 -8.90 -3.33 4.40
C LYS A 12 -8.32 -4.72 4.17
N LYS A 13 -7.24 -4.79 3.38
CA LYS A 13 -6.54 -6.03 3.10
C LYS A 13 -5.06 -5.85 3.35
N GLU A 14 -4.39 -6.95 3.64
CA GLU A 14 -2.94 -6.94 3.73
C GLU A 14 -2.34 -6.78 2.34
N MET A 15 -1.37 -5.88 2.24
CA MET A 15 -0.60 -5.72 1.02
C MET A 15 0.34 -6.90 0.85
N LYS A 16 0.28 -7.52 -0.32
CA LYS A 16 1.25 -8.50 -0.80
C LYS A 16 2.49 -7.76 -1.29
N ASP A 17 3.67 -8.23 -0.91
CA ASP A 17 4.96 -7.61 -1.24
C ASP A 17 5.07 -6.12 -0.84
N PRO A 18 4.88 -5.78 0.45
CA PRO A 18 5.05 -4.41 0.92
C PRO A 18 6.52 -3.98 0.79
N LYS A 19 6.77 -2.98 -0.06
CA LYS A 19 8.05 -2.32 -0.27
C LYS A 19 8.00 -0.89 0.25
N SER A 20 8.95 -0.54 1.10
CA SER A 20 9.16 0.84 1.53
C SER A 20 9.75 1.64 0.36
N ILE A 21 9.03 2.65 -0.10
CA ILE A 21 9.48 3.57 -1.13
C ILE A 21 9.45 5.01 -0.59
N THR A 22 10.44 5.80 -0.94
CA THR A 22 10.41 7.24 -0.66
C THR A 22 9.77 7.93 -1.85
N MET A 23 8.61 8.56 -1.63
CA MET A 23 7.93 9.32 -2.68
C MET A 23 8.78 10.51 -3.13
N LYS A 24 8.52 11.04 -4.33
CA LYS A 24 9.22 12.22 -4.87
C LYS A 24 9.12 13.46 -3.96
N ASN A 25 8.12 13.52 -3.09
CA ASN A 25 7.92 14.58 -2.08
C ASN A 25 8.69 14.32 -0.77
N GLY A 26 9.66 13.39 -0.73
CA GLY A 26 10.48 13.10 0.44
C GLY A 26 9.79 12.33 1.57
N LYS A 27 8.51 11.99 1.41
CA LYS A 27 7.74 11.25 2.44
C LYS A 27 7.93 9.74 2.29
N PRO A 28 8.15 9.01 3.39
CA PRO A 28 8.18 7.56 3.36
C PRO A 28 6.78 7.01 3.07
N ALA A 29 6.70 6.07 2.14
CA ALA A 29 5.49 5.35 1.82
C ALA A 29 5.79 3.85 1.72
N THR A 30 4.78 3.03 1.94
CA THR A 30 4.83 1.60 1.66
C THR A 30 3.98 1.33 0.44
N GLN A 31 4.60 0.88 -0.64
CA GLN A 31 3.91 0.35 -1.81
C GLN A 31 3.71 -1.15 -1.64
N GLY A 32 2.59 -1.68 -2.07
CA GLY A 32 2.38 -3.12 -2.16
C GLY A 32 1.30 -3.46 -3.17
N THR A 33 0.86 -4.71 -3.20
CA THR A 33 -0.11 -5.20 -4.18
C THR A 33 -1.31 -5.82 -3.47
N CYS A 34 -2.52 -5.57 -3.98
CA CYS A 34 -3.71 -6.24 -3.47
C CYS A 34 -3.69 -7.74 -3.82
N PRO A 35 -3.74 -8.66 -2.86
CA PRO A 35 -3.78 -10.09 -3.15
C PRO A 35 -5.08 -10.53 -3.84
N SER A 36 -6.20 -9.80 -3.71
CA SER A 36 -7.46 -10.20 -4.33
C SER A 36 -7.75 -9.59 -5.70
N CYS A 37 -7.24 -8.40 -5.99
CA CYS A 37 -7.51 -7.71 -7.25
C CYS A 37 -6.26 -7.29 -8.02
N GLY A 38 -5.07 -7.66 -7.55
CA GLY A 38 -3.78 -7.36 -8.20
C GLY A 38 -3.43 -5.89 -8.31
N THR A 39 -4.24 -4.99 -7.75
CA THR A 39 -4.05 -3.54 -7.91
C THR A 39 -2.97 -3.06 -6.96
N LYS A 40 -2.06 -2.20 -7.45
CA LYS A 40 -1.05 -1.56 -6.62
C LYS A 40 -1.72 -0.70 -5.55
N MET A 41 -1.36 -0.95 -4.30
CA MET A 41 -1.80 -0.19 -3.14
C MET A 41 -0.62 0.60 -2.60
N PHE A 42 -0.90 1.78 -2.08
CA PHE A 42 0.09 2.65 -1.45
C PHE A 42 -0.44 3.05 -0.09
N ARG A 43 0.39 2.89 0.94
CA ARG A 43 0.17 3.41 2.28
C ARG A 43 1.23 4.43 2.57
N ILE A 44 0.86 5.70 2.60
CA ILE A 44 1.77 6.76 2.99
C ILE A 44 1.98 6.64 4.50
N GLY A 45 3.24 6.47 4.94
CA GLY A 45 3.58 6.54 6.35
C GLY A 45 3.53 8.01 6.78
N LYS A 46 3.00 8.29 7.98
CA LYS A 46 3.34 9.57 8.62
C LYS A 46 4.83 9.53 8.93
N ALA A 47 5.52 10.62 8.58
CA ALA A 47 6.91 10.85 9.01
C ALA A 47 6.98 10.83 10.54
#